data_AF-A0A971S6T2-F1
#
_entry.id   AF-A0A971S6T2-F1
#
_cell.length_a   1.000
_cell.length_b   1.000
_cell.length_c   1.000
_cell.angle_alpha   90.00
_cell.angle_beta   90.00
_cell.angle_gamma   90.00
#
_symmetry.space_group_name_H-M   'P 1'
#
loop_
_entity.id
_entity.type
_entity.pdbx_description
1 polymer ?
#
loop_
_entity_poly.entity_id
_entity_poly.type
_entity_poly.pdbx_seq_one_letter_code
_entity_poly.pdbx_strand_id
1 'polypeptide(L)'
;MNAKKIITIILASVLLLIPTVALANTQIDAKIIDEANAIQEEKVILIDFVNPLTIYLSTNKNGRQQINEKLTEGIRVSKDRTAIGVRDFVNLIEGLEIFWNEDFRMVVIKSQDNKEVILPVDKSVIFVNGIMSNIDVPATIDPDIGRTFLPMRTLANALGYEVTYDESTHTAELKEPGYVPSIKDAVGDEVPTMQSLIDPVNENFLKENSNNQNLIDSILKDKNESKLITTPKTVNTATGSVTKNYVEDIERELMRLINDYRTQNGIKALDIDSNIRPLSDIRVAEVSMSLSDKHVRPDGTPWTTVGNVNGENAAMISTRENNAQALFDGWRTSPGHNENMLRREFNSFYVSVVLEDGKLYAVNLFKQ
;
A
#
# COMPACT_ATOMS: atom_id res chain seq x y z
N MET A 1 -71.42 36.42 -42.02
CA MET A 1 -71.48 35.57 -40.80
C MET A 1 -70.62 34.34 -41.12
N ASN A 2 -69.33 34.40 -40.80
CA ASN A 2 -68.32 33.47 -41.33
C ASN A 2 -68.07 32.28 -40.40
N ALA A 3 -67.97 31.11 -41.03
CA ALA A 3 -67.78 29.79 -40.47
C ALA A 3 -66.44 29.59 -39.73
N LYS A 4 -66.43 28.66 -38.76
CA LYS A 4 -65.29 27.83 -38.30
C LYS A 4 -65.86 26.74 -37.37
N LYS A 5 -66.03 25.51 -37.85
CA LYS A 5 -65.11 24.35 -37.80
C LYS A 5 -64.82 23.81 -36.38
N ILE A 6 -65.28 22.58 -36.20
CA ILE A 6 -65.05 21.58 -35.14
C ILE A 6 -63.57 21.40 -34.86
N ILE A 7 -63.16 21.42 -33.58
CA ILE A 7 -62.06 20.61 -33.04
C ILE A 7 -62.42 20.19 -31.60
N THR A 8 -62.62 18.89 -31.42
CA THR A 8 -62.68 18.19 -30.13
C THR A 8 -61.36 18.38 -29.40
N ILE A 9 -61.36 19.06 -28.25
CA ILE A 9 -60.19 19.17 -27.38
C ILE A 9 -60.22 17.98 -26.42
N ILE A 10 -59.32 17.03 -26.67
CA ILE A 10 -58.93 16.00 -25.70
C ILE A 10 -58.27 16.73 -24.53
N LEU A 11 -58.79 16.53 -23.33
CA LEU A 11 -58.19 16.99 -22.08
C LEU A 11 -56.91 16.17 -21.83
N ALA A 12 -55.82 16.53 -22.52
CA ALA A 12 -54.51 16.01 -22.21
C ALA A 12 -54.01 16.77 -20.98
N SER A 13 -54.13 16.13 -19.82
CA SER A 13 -53.43 16.50 -18.60
C SER A 13 -51.95 16.69 -18.95
N VAL A 14 -51.50 17.94 -19.08
CA VAL A 14 -50.08 18.26 -19.05
C VAL A 14 -49.65 18.06 -17.61
N LEU A 15 -49.37 16.79 -17.29
CA LEU A 15 -48.48 16.44 -16.21
C LEU A 15 -47.16 17.10 -16.61
N LEU A 16 -46.88 18.28 -16.06
CA LEU A 16 -45.55 18.86 -16.09
C LEU A 16 -44.64 17.76 -15.52
N LEU A 17 -43.92 17.07 -16.40
CA LEU A 17 -42.73 16.33 -16.04
C LEU A 17 -41.77 17.38 -15.44
N ILE A 18 -41.91 17.64 -14.15
CA ILE A 18 -40.78 18.00 -13.31
C ILE A 18 -39.69 17.01 -13.71
N PRO A 19 -38.49 17.46 -14.13
CA PRO A 19 -37.47 16.52 -14.57
C PRO A 19 -37.25 15.54 -13.42
N THR A 20 -37.64 14.29 -13.65
CA THR A 20 -37.49 13.14 -12.74
C THR A 20 -36.01 12.73 -12.61
N VAL A 21 -35.11 13.71 -12.68
CA VAL A 21 -33.66 13.60 -12.57
C VAL A 21 -33.19 14.20 -11.23
N ALA A 22 -34.08 14.83 -10.45
CA ALA A 22 -33.73 15.46 -9.17
C ALA A 22 -33.87 14.57 -7.92
N LEU A 23 -34.29 13.30 -8.03
CA LEU A 23 -34.56 12.44 -6.85
C LEU A 23 -33.73 11.15 -6.77
N ALA A 24 -32.79 10.90 -7.68
CA ALA A 24 -32.19 9.56 -7.77
C ALA A 24 -30.92 9.32 -6.95
N ASN A 25 -30.25 10.30 -6.29
CA ASN A 25 -28.96 9.97 -5.68
C ASN A 25 -28.43 10.80 -4.49
N THR A 26 -29.27 11.22 -3.53
CA THR A 26 -28.80 11.86 -2.27
C THR A 26 -29.52 11.39 -1.00
N GLN A 27 -30.21 10.25 -1.04
CA GLN A 27 -30.88 9.74 0.15
C GLN A 27 -29.83 9.11 1.09
N ILE A 28 -29.47 9.84 2.13
CA ILE A 28 -28.71 9.31 3.27
C ILE A 28 -29.69 8.47 4.10
N ASP A 29 -29.24 7.31 4.56
CA ASP A 29 -30.04 6.45 5.45
C ASP A 29 -30.49 7.24 6.69
N ALA A 30 -31.78 7.18 7.02
CA ALA A 30 -32.36 7.86 8.19
C ALA A 30 -31.64 7.46 9.48
N LYS A 31 -31.19 6.21 9.59
CA LYS A 31 -30.41 5.73 10.74
C LYS A 31 -29.10 6.50 10.88
N ILE A 32 -28.38 6.76 9.79
CA ILE A 32 -27.12 7.54 9.80
C ILE A 32 -27.39 8.97 10.25
N ILE A 33 -28.50 9.57 9.81
CA ILE A 33 -28.91 10.92 10.21
C ILE A 33 -29.17 10.97 11.72
N ASP A 34 -29.97 10.05 12.25
CA ASP A 34 -30.29 9.97 13.68
C ASP A 34 -29.04 9.74 14.53
N GLU A 35 -28.19 8.79 14.09
CA GLU A 35 -26.92 8.47 14.72
C GLU A 35 -25.96 9.67 14.73
N ALA A 36 -25.83 10.39 13.62
CA ALA A 36 -25.03 11.60 13.56
C ALA A 36 -25.61 12.71 14.44
N ASN A 37 -26.93 12.89 14.48
CA ASN A 37 -27.61 13.91 15.29
C ASN A 37 -27.45 13.68 16.81
N ALA A 38 -27.23 12.43 17.24
CA ALA A 38 -26.92 12.12 18.62
C ALA A 38 -25.50 12.54 19.05
N ILE A 39 -24.58 12.79 18.10
CA ILE A 39 -23.20 13.21 18.39
C ILE A 39 -23.14 14.72 18.60
N GLN A 40 -22.55 15.13 19.72
CA GLN A 40 -22.33 16.54 20.04
C GLN A 40 -21.38 17.18 19.03
N GLU A 41 -21.71 18.39 18.59
CA GLU A 41 -20.82 19.18 17.73
C GLU A 41 -19.56 19.61 18.49
N GLU A 42 -18.42 19.44 17.84
CA GLU A 42 -17.11 19.90 18.26
C GLU A 42 -16.52 20.80 17.17
N LYS A 43 -16.51 22.11 17.43
CA LYS A 43 -15.86 23.07 16.53
C LYS A 43 -14.37 23.11 16.81
N VAL A 44 -13.57 22.90 15.78
CA VAL A 44 -12.11 22.98 15.83
C VAL A 44 -11.61 24.12 14.95
N ILE A 45 -10.44 24.64 15.27
CA ILE A 45 -9.79 25.69 14.49
C ILE A 45 -8.97 25.03 13.38
N LEU A 46 -9.07 25.60 12.18
CA LEU A 46 -8.16 25.32 11.08
C LEU A 46 -7.14 26.45 11.01
N ILE A 47 -5.86 26.08 10.97
CA ILE A 47 -4.76 27.02 10.73
C ILE A 47 -3.99 26.60 9.48
N ASP A 48 -3.33 27.54 8.83
CA ASP A 48 -2.52 27.23 7.66
C ASP A 48 -1.36 26.30 7.99
N PHE A 49 -1.10 25.33 7.09
CA PHE A 49 0.10 24.51 7.16
C PHE A 49 1.30 25.29 6.63
N VAL A 50 2.29 25.52 7.49
CA VAL A 50 3.45 26.39 7.18
C VAL A 50 4.76 25.64 6.96
N ASN A 51 4.77 24.32 7.18
CA ASN A 51 5.96 23.49 7.03
C ASN A 51 6.09 22.94 5.60
N PRO A 52 7.29 22.55 5.15
CA PRO A 52 7.43 21.80 3.92
C PRO A 52 6.81 20.40 4.10
N LEU A 53 5.95 20.00 3.16
CA LEU A 53 5.37 18.66 3.10
C LEU A 53 5.23 18.26 1.64
N THR A 54 5.85 17.16 1.25
CA THR A 54 5.66 16.56 -0.06
C THR A 54 4.58 15.48 0.03
N ILE A 55 3.64 15.47 -0.91
CA ILE A 55 2.55 14.48 -0.91
C ILE A 55 2.53 13.73 -2.24
N TYR A 56 2.59 12.40 -2.16
CA TYR A 56 2.44 11.51 -3.29
C TYR A 56 1.11 10.75 -3.24
N LEU A 57 0.45 10.62 -4.37
CA LEU A 57 -0.65 9.68 -4.60
C LEU A 57 -0.15 8.59 -5.55
N SER A 58 -0.18 7.36 -5.05
CA SER A 58 0.33 6.18 -5.73
C SER A 58 -0.83 5.25 -6.09
N THR A 59 -1.11 5.13 -7.38
CA THR A 59 -2.23 4.34 -7.92
C THR A 59 -1.72 3.35 -8.95
N ASN A 60 -2.40 2.20 -9.08
CA ASN A 60 -2.05 1.20 -10.08
C ASN A 60 -2.18 1.73 -11.51
N LYS A 61 -3.12 2.68 -11.70
CA LYS A 61 -3.37 3.30 -12.99
C LYS A 61 -2.32 4.33 -13.38
N ASN A 62 -1.99 5.24 -12.45
CA ASN A 62 -1.23 6.46 -12.76
C ASN A 62 0.20 6.46 -12.17
N GLY A 63 0.61 5.39 -11.49
CA GLY A 63 1.90 5.31 -10.81
C GLY A 63 1.97 6.23 -9.60
N ARG A 64 3.20 6.55 -9.17
CA ARG A 64 3.47 7.48 -8.08
C ARG A 64 3.47 8.92 -8.62
N GLN A 65 2.55 9.76 -8.14
CA GLN A 65 2.43 11.16 -8.58
C GLN A 65 2.53 12.11 -7.40
N GLN A 66 3.38 13.13 -7.49
CA GLN A 66 3.32 14.24 -6.55
C GLN A 66 2.03 15.04 -6.80
N ILE A 67 1.30 15.36 -5.74
CA ILE A 67 -0.03 15.98 -5.84
C ILE A 67 -0.12 17.38 -5.23
N ASN A 68 0.94 17.92 -4.62
CA ASN A 68 0.94 19.23 -3.97
C ASN A 68 0.31 20.35 -4.81
N GLU A 69 0.70 20.45 -6.09
CA GLU A 69 0.22 21.50 -7.00
C GLU A 69 -1.26 21.34 -7.39
N LYS A 70 -1.84 20.16 -7.17
CA LYS A 70 -3.24 19.85 -7.45
C LYS A 70 -4.16 20.20 -6.26
N LEU A 71 -3.59 20.53 -5.10
CA LEU A 71 -4.33 20.90 -3.88
C LEU A 71 -4.62 22.41 -3.87
N THR A 72 -5.63 22.82 -4.64
CA THR A 72 -6.01 24.23 -4.83
C THR A 72 -6.60 24.90 -3.60
N GLU A 73 -7.19 24.14 -2.68
CA GLU A 73 -7.77 24.59 -1.41
C GLU A 73 -6.70 24.76 -0.32
N GLY A 74 -5.47 24.30 -0.59
CA GLY A 74 -4.35 24.32 0.34
C GLY A 74 -4.40 23.21 1.39
N ILE A 75 -3.48 23.28 2.35
CA ILE A 75 -3.34 22.33 3.46
C ILE A 75 -3.50 23.10 4.77
N ARG A 76 -4.23 22.51 5.72
CA ARG A 76 -4.45 23.07 7.05
C ARG A 76 -3.88 22.15 8.13
N VAL A 77 -3.75 22.66 9.34
CA VAL A 77 -3.59 21.88 10.57
C VAL A 77 -4.85 22.01 11.40
N SER A 78 -5.33 20.88 11.93
CA SER A 78 -6.42 20.83 12.90
C SER A 78 -6.08 19.84 14.01
N LYS A 79 -6.06 20.29 15.27
CA LYS A 79 -5.64 19.48 16.44
C LYS A 79 -4.36 18.66 16.16
N ASP A 80 -3.32 19.32 15.68
CA ASP A 80 -2.02 18.71 15.35
C ASP A 80 -2.05 17.66 14.22
N ARG A 81 -3.15 17.56 13.46
CA ARG A 81 -3.25 16.72 12.27
C ARG A 81 -3.20 17.56 11.01
N THR A 82 -2.44 17.10 10.01
CA THR A 82 -2.50 17.63 8.64
C THR A 82 -3.87 17.34 8.04
N ALA A 83 -4.62 18.39 7.73
CA ALA A 83 -5.95 18.35 7.15
C ALA A 83 -5.92 18.80 5.68
N ILE A 84 -6.69 18.11 4.86
CA ILE A 84 -6.79 18.32 3.42
C ILE A 84 -8.22 18.69 3.05
N GLY A 85 -8.39 19.54 2.04
CA GLY A 85 -9.68 19.81 1.44
C GLY A 85 -10.29 18.51 0.90
N VAL A 86 -11.46 18.12 1.43
CA VAL A 86 -12.09 16.84 1.10
C VAL A 86 -12.40 16.76 -0.40
N ARG A 87 -12.83 17.88 -0.99
CA ARG A 87 -13.15 17.95 -2.42
C ARG A 87 -11.91 17.83 -3.28
N ASP A 88 -10.85 18.55 -2.97
CA ASP A 88 -9.56 18.41 -3.67
C ASP A 88 -9.10 16.96 -3.66
N PHE A 89 -9.08 16.33 -2.48
CA PHE A 89 -8.66 14.94 -2.35
C PHE A 89 -9.51 13.98 -3.21
N VAL A 90 -10.84 14.12 -3.14
CA VAL A 90 -11.75 13.27 -3.92
C VAL A 90 -11.55 13.47 -5.43
N ASN A 91 -11.33 14.70 -5.89
CA ASN A 91 -11.09 14.99 -7.30
C ASN A 91 -9.78 14.40 -7.85
N LEU A 92 -8.83 14.01 -6.99
CA LEU A 92 -7.60 13.33 -7.41
C LEU A 92 -7.81 11.85 -7.76
N ILE A 93 -8.89 11.26 -7.28
CA ILE A 93 -9.16 9.83 -7.41
C ILE A 93 -10.30 9.63 -8.39
N GLU A 94 -10.00 8.97 -9.50
CA GLU A 94 -11.00 8.68 -10.52
C GLU A 94 -12.10 7.76 -9.98
N GLY A 95 -13.34 8.00 -10.43
CA GLY A 95 -14.49 7.17 -10.07
C GLY A 95 -15.10 7.48 -8.71
N LEU A 96 -14.60 8.49 -8.00
CA LEU A 96 -15.26 9.06 -6.83
C LEU A 96 -16.15 10.25 -7.22
N GLU A 97 -17.33 10.31 -6.63
CA GLU A 97 -18.27 11.41 -6.69
C GLU A 97 -18.46 12.00 -5.30
N ILE A 98 -18.62 13.32 -5.21
CA ILE A 98 -18.79 14.05 -3.95
C ILE A 98 -20.02 14.94 -4.00
N PHE A 99 -20.85 14.83 -2.97
CA PHE A 99 -22.09 15.58 -2.80
C PHE A 99 -22.09 16.28 -1.45
N TRP A 100 -22.70 17.47 -1.42
CA TRP A 100 -23.00 18.18 -0.20
C TRP A 100 -24.49 18.02 0.10
N ASN A 101 -24.82 17.55 1.29
CA ASN A 101 -26.17 17.58 1.82
C ASN A 101 -26.29 18.79 2.77
N GLU A 102 -27.06 19.78 2.35
CA GLU A 102 -27.22 21.03 3.09
C GLU A 102 -28.08 20.85 4.36
N ASP A 103 -29.18 20.12 4.25
CA ASP A 103 -30.15 19.93 5.34
C ASP A 103 -29.51 19.29 6.58
N PHE A 104 -28.59 18.34 6.36
CA PHE A 104 -27.91 17.60 7.42
C PHE A 104 -26.44 18.01 7.64
N ARG A 105 -25.94 18.99 6.89
CA ARG A 105 -24.53 19.41 6.88
C ARG A 105 -23.56 18.23 6.77
N MET A 106 -23.73 17.42 5.72
CA MET A 106 -22.91 16.23 5.48
C MET A 106 -22.23 16.26 4.12
N VAL A 107 -20.96 15.85 4.08
CA VAL A 107 -20.30 15.47 2.83
C VAL A 107 -20.56 13.99 2.58
N VAL A 108 -21.00 13.65 1.37
CA VAL A 108 -21.23 12.28 0.93
C VAL A 108 -20.28 11.99 -0.23
N ILE A 109 -19.44 10.97 -0.08
CA ILE A 109 -18.52 10.51 -1.11
C ILE A 109 -18.97 9.12 -1.54
N LYS A 110 -19.13 8.92 -2.84
CA LYS A 110 -19.53 7.64 -3.43
C LYS A 110 -18.54 7.19 -4.48
N SER A 111 -18.31 5.90 -4.58
CA SER A 111 -17.54 5.31 -5.67
C SER A 111 -18.43 4.50 -6.60
N GLN A 112 -17.91 4.19 -7.79
CA GLN A 112 -18.60 3.33 -8.76
C GLN A 112 -18.81 1.88 -8.28
N ASP A 113 -18.00 1.40 -7.33
CA ASP A 113 -18.10 0.08 -6.71
C ASP A 113 -18.96 0.05 -5.43
N ASN A 114 -19.84 1.05 -5.25
CA ASN A 114 -20.77 1.19 -4.13
C ASN A 114 -20.12 1.44 -2.75
N LYS A 115 -18.89 1.95 -2.72
CA LYS A 115 -18.34 2.49 -1.47
C LYS A 115 -19.00 3.81 -1.16
N GLU A 116 -19.40 4.00 0.09
CA GLU A 116 -20.00 5.24 0.58
C GLU A 116 -19.25 5.71 1.83
N VAL A 117 -18.83 6.97 1.82
CA VAL A 117 -18.22 7.63 2.98
C VAL A 117 -19.04 8.89 3.29
N ILE A 118 -19.55 9.01 4.52
CA ILE A 118 -20.34 10.16 4.95
C ILE A 118 -19.63 10.85 6.12
N LEU A 119 -19.45 12.16 5.97
CA LEU A 119 -18.76 13.03 6.91
C LEU A 119 -19.74 14.08 7.43
N PRO A 120 -20.29 13.92 8.64
CA PRO A 120 -21.01 14.99 9.30
C PRO A 120 -20.05 16.09 9.73
N VAL A 121 -20.35 17.34 9.36
CA VAL A 121 -19.49 18.47 9.70
C VAL A 121 -19.58 18.78 11.20
N ASP A 122 -18.43 19.11 11.78
CA ASP A 122 -18.20 19.42 13.19
C ASP A 122 -18.56 18.27 14.14
N LYS A 123 -18.58 17.01 13.66
CA LYS A 123 -18.82 15.83 14.51
C LYS A 123 -17.66 14.85 14.40
N SER A 124 -17.22 14.34 15.54
CA SER A 124 -16.05 13.46 15.67
C SER A 124 -16.38 12.00 15.30
N VAL A 125 -17.04 11.84 14.16
CA VAL A 125 -17.54 10.57 13.61
C VAL A 125 -17.44 10.57 12.08
N ILE A 126 -17.25 9.39 11.51
CA ILE A 126 -17.31 9.11 10.08
C ILE A 126 -18.14 7.84 9.86
N PHE A 127 -18.88 7.78 8.75
CA PHE A 127 -19.59 6.57 8.34
C PHE A 127 -18.96 6.01 7.08
N VAL A 128 -18.62 4.73 7.10
CA VAL A 128 -18.13 4.00 5.92
C VAL A 128 -19.05 2.83 5.67
N ASN A 129 -19.75 2.83 4.52
CA ASN A 129 -20.76 1.85 4.16
C ASN A 129 -21.82 1.65 5.27
N GLY A 130 -22.27 2.75 5.88
CA GLY A 130 -23.22 2.76 6.98
C GLY A 130 -22.68 2.36 8.35
N ILE A 131 -21.39 1.99 8.45
CA ILE A 131 -20.75 1.67 9.73
C ILE A 131 -20.15 2.95 10.33
N MET A 132 -20.63 3.31 11.52
CA MET A 132 -20.09 4.41 12.30
C MET A 132 -18.69 4.11 12.84
N SER A 133 -17.77 5.06 12.75
CA SER A 133 -16.46 5.01 13.40
C SER A 133 -16.12 6.38 14.02
N ASN A 134 -15.52 6.36 15.21
CA ASN A 134 -15.07 7.58 15.88
C ASN A 134 -13.75 8.08 15.27
N ILE A 135 -13.59 9.40 15.20
CA ILE A 135 -12.38 10.07 14.74
C ILE A 135 -11.96 11.13 15.77
N ASP A 136 -10.66 11.38 15.91
CA ASP A 136 -10.09 12.29 16.92
C ASP A 136 -10.22 13.78 16.54
N VAL A 137 -10.34 14.05 15.24
CA VAL A 137 -10.53 15.39 14.68
C VAL A 137 -11.70 15.36 13.70
N PRO A 138 -12.74 16.19 13.91
CA PRO A 138 -13.93 16.21 13.07
C PRO A 138 -13.66 16.81 11.68
N ALA A 139 -14.55 16.54 10.72
CA ALA A 139 -14.59 17.28 9.47
C ALA A 139 -15.04 18.72 9.76
N THR A 140 -14.33 19.74 9.28
CA THR A 140 -14.61 21.14 9.62
C THR A 140 -14.61 22.02 8.40
N ILE A 141 -15.50 23.00 8.36
CA ILE A 141 -15.53 23.99 7.27
C ILE A 141 -14.52 25.10 7.58
N ASP A 142 -13.60 25.32 6.67
CA ASP A 142 -12.75 26.51 6.66
C ASP A 142 -13.63 27.75 6.42
N PRO A 143 -13.66 28.71 7.36
CA PRO A 143 -14.53 29.88 7.27
C PRO A 143 -14.14 30.86 6.16
N ASP A 144 -12.87 30.86 5.73
CA ASP A 144 -12.35 31.82 4.76
C ASP A 144 -12.67 31.39 3.32
N ILE A 145 -12.63 30.08 3.05
CA ILE A 145 -12.85 29.53 1.70
C ILE A 145 -14.12 28.68 1.55
N GLY A 146 -14.83 28.40 2.63
CA GLY A 146 -16.10 27.65 2.61
C GLY A 146 -15.93 26.21 2.12
N ARG A 147 -14.80 25.56 2.47
CA ARG A 147 -14.48 24.18 2.08
C ARG A 147 -14.34 23.29 3.30
N THR A 148 -14.74 22.03 3.16
CA THR A 148 -14.64 21.05 4.23
C THR A 148 -13.26 20.42 4.23
N PHE A 149 -12.61 20.44 5.40
CA PHE A 149 -11.31 19.82 5.66
C PHE A 149 -11.48 18.65 6.62
N LEU A 150 -10.64 17.63 6.45
CA LEU A 150 -10.55 16.48 7.35
C LEU A 150 -9.09 16.02 7.40
N PRO A 151 -8.59 15.42 8.50
CA PRO A 151 -7.25 14.84 8.50
C PRO A 151 -7.03 13.92 7.29
N MET A 152 -5.94 14.16 6.56
CA MET A 152 -5.64 13.47 5.31
C MET A 152 -5.63 11.95 5.47
N ARG A 153 -5.03 11.46 6.57
CA ARG A 153 -4.98 10.04 6.91
C ARG A 153 -6.37 9.44 7.16
N THR A 154 -7.23 10.17 7.84
CA THR A 154 -8.61 9.74 8.12
C THR A 154 -9.41 9.59 6.83
N LEU A 155 -9.35 10.60 5.96
CA LEU A 155 -10.05 10.58 4.67
C LEU A 155 -9.53 9.47 3.75
N ALA A 156 -8.21 9.35 3.64
CA ALA A 156 -7.56 8.34 2.80
C ALA A 156 -7.90 6.92 3.26
N ASN A 157 -7.76 6.62 4.55
CA ASN A 157 -8.09 5.31 5.11
C ASN A 157 -9.57 4.97 4.91
N ALA A 158 -10.48 5.94 5.10
CA ALA A 158 -11.91 5.74 4.84
C ALA A 158 -12.17 5.39 3.38
N LEU A 159 -11.44 6.01 2.44
CA LEU A 159 -11.48 5.70 1.01
C LEU A 159 -10.66 4.46 0.63
N GLY A 160 -9.96 3.85 1.59
CA GLY A 160 -9.23 2.58 1.44
C GLY A 160 -7.76 2.76 1.08
N TYR A 161 -7.28 3.98 0.92
CA TYR A 161 -5.88 4.27 0.70
C TYR A 161 -5.09 4.12 1.99
N GLU A 162 -3.90 3.52 1.90
CA GLU A 162 -2.94 3.51 2.99
C GLU A 162 -2.16 4.83 3.00
N VAL A 163 -1.83 5.34 4.19
CA VAL A 163 -1.00 6.54 4.32
C VAL A 163 0.30 6.22 5.03
N THR A 164 1.40 6.55 4.38
CA THR A 164 2.76 6.42 4.90
C THR A 164 3.35 7.81 5.06
N TYR A 165 4.29 7.97 5.99
CA TYR A 165 4.95 9.24 6.24
C TYR A 165 6.41 9.01 6.61
N ASP A 166 7.30 9.68 5.89
CA ASP A 166 8.72 9.71 6.15
C ASP A 166 9.09 11.07 6.78
N GLU A 167 9.48 11.01 8.05
CA GLU A 167 9.91 12.17 8.85
C GLU A 167 11.17 12.83 8.27
N SER A 168 12.11 12.05 7.73
CA SER A 168 13.39 12.57 7.27
C SER A 168 13.24 13.46 6.04
N THR A 169 12.30 13.10 5.17
CA THR A 169 12.03 13.81 3.91
C THR A 169 10.77 14.66 3.97
N HIS A 170 10.04 14.65 5.09
CA HIS A 170 8.72 15.28 5.23
C HIS A 170 7.78 14.88 4.08
N THR A 171 7.75 13.58 3.77
CA THR A 171 6.98 13.05 2.64
C THR A 171 5.85 12.17 3.12
N ALA A 172 4.62 12.53 2.77
CA ALA A 172 3.46 11.66 2.91
C ALA A 172 3.16 10.97 1.59
N GLU A 173 2.80 9.68 1.64
CA GLU A 173 2.39 8.94 0.45
C GLU A 173 1.11 8.15 0.71
N LEU A 174 0.14 8.39 -0.18
CA LEU A 174 -1.19 7.77 -0.21
C LEU A 174 -1.17 6.64 -1.24
N LYS A 175 -1.31 5.40 -0.80
CA LYS A 175 -1.19 4.22 -1.66
C LYS A 175 -2.55 3.57 -1.86
N GLU A 176 -2.97 3.44 -3.12
CA GLU A 176 -4.17 2.67 -3.48
C GLU A 176 -4.03 1.22 -2.95
N PRO A 177 -5.12 0.56 -2.52
CA PRO A 177 -5.11 -0.85 -2.21
C PRO A 177 -4.40 -1.69 -3.27
N GLY A 178 -3.37 -2.42 -2.84
CA GLY A 178 -2.60 -3.27 -3.74
C GLY A 178 -1.76 -2.52 -4.77
N TYR A 179 -1.48 -1.22 -4.55
CA TYR A 179 -0.50 -0.49 -5.34
C TYR A 179 0.84 -1.23 -5.35
N VAL A 180 1.31 -1.59 -6.53
CA VAL A 180 2.66 -2.14 -6.75
C VAL A 180 3.51 -1.07 -7.43
N PRO A 181 4.58 -0.57 -6.79
CA PRO A 181 5.49 0.38 -7.42
C PRO A 181 6.08 -0.23 -8.69
N SER A 182 5.97 0.48 -9.81
CA SER A 182 6.75 0.11 -10.98
C SER A 182 8.24 0.35 -10.69
N ILE A 183 9.16 -0.30 -11.42
CA ILE A 183 10.61 -0.06 -11.22
C ILE A 183 10.98 1.42 -11.37
N LYS A 184 10.22 2.20 -12.15
CA LYS A 184 10.39 3.65 -12.25
C LYS A 184 9.96 4.37 -10.97
N ASP A 185 8.86 3.95 -10.35
CA ASP A 185 8.38 4.51 -9.09
C ASP A 185 9.30 4.16 -7.91
N ALA A 186 9.96 2.99 -7.95
CA ALA A 186 10.87 2.50 -6.90
C ALA A 186 12.29 3.11 -6.96
N VAL A 187 12.73 3.58 -8.13
CA VAL A 187 14.06 4.17 -8.34
C VAL A 187 14.04 5.71 -8.30
N GLY A 188 12.85 6.32 -8.28
CA GLY A 188 12.70 7.78 -8.33
C GLY A 188 13.01 8.35 -9.72
N ASP A 189 12.85 9.66 -9.89
CA ASP A 189 13.00 10.37 -11.18
C ASP A 189 14.42 10.32 -11.78
N GLU A 190 15.40 9.75 -11.06
CA GLU A 190 16.74 9.47 -11.57
C GLU A 190 16.85 8.01 -12.01
N VAL A 191 16.31 7.66 -13.17
CA VAL A 191 16.65 6.37 -13.81
C VAL A 191 18.08 6.47 -14.35
N PRO A 192 19.08 5.75 -13.80
CA PRO A 192 20.37 5.64 -14.44
C PRO A 192 20.13 4.92 -15.77
N THR A 193 20.49 5.54 -16.88
CA THR A 193 20.38 4.88 -18.19
C THR A 193 21.15 3.55 -18.16
N MET A 194 20.71 2.52 -18.89
CA MET A 194 21.48 1.29 -19.04
C MET A 194 22.93 1.57 -19.44
N GLN A 195 23.17 2.66 -20.17
CA GLN A 195 24.50 3.15 -20.51
C GLN A 195 25.35 3.52 -19.27
N SER A 196 24.79 4.22 -18.28
CA SER A 196 25.53 4.63 -17.07
C SER A 196 25.83 3.48 -16.10
N LEU A 197 25.14 2.34 -16.23
CA LEU A 197 25.46 1.09 -15.52
C LEU A 197 26.49 0.23 -16.28
N ILE A 198 26.57 0.40 -17.60
CA ILE A 198 27.51 -0.30 -18.48
C ILE A 198 28.90 0.35 -18.44
N ASP A 199 28.99 1.68 -18.27
CA ASP A 199 30.27 2.41 -18.31
C ASP A 199 31.26 1.99 -17.20
N PRO A 200 30.85 1.81 -15.93
CA PRO A 200 31.76 1.35 -14.87
C PRO A 200 32.17 -0.12 -15.03
N VAL A 201 31.26 -0.96 -15.54
CA VAL A 201 31.52 -2.39 -15.81
C VAL A 201 32.52 -2.53 -16.96
N ASN A 202 32.37 -1.74 -18.02
CA ASN A 202 33.31 -1.68 -19.13
C ASN A 202 34.68 -1.13 -18.69
N GLU A 203 34.72 -0.09 -17.86
CA GLU A 203 35.98 0.42 -17.34
C GLU A 203 36.75 -0.60 -16.50
N ASN A 204 36.04 -1.33 -15.62
CA ASN A 204 36.67 -2.36 -14.80
C ASN A 204 37.13 -3.55 -15.64
N PHE A 205 36.33 -3.98 -16.61
CA PHE A 205 36.69 -5.05 -17.53
C PHE A 205 37.88 -4.69 -18.44
N LEU A 206 38.00 -3.43 -18.88
CA LEU A 206 39.12 -2.92 -19.67
C LEU A 206 40.39 -2.74 -18.82
N LYS A 207 40.26 -2.34 -17.55
CA LYS A 207 41.38 -2.26 -16.60
C LYS A 207 41.95 -3.65 -16.29
N GLU A 208 41.08 -4.64 -16.07
CA GLU A 208 41.48 -6.02 -15.78
C GLU A 208 42.08 -6.77 -16.99
N ASN A 209 41.75 -6.36 -18.23
CA ASN A 209 42.19 -7.04 -19.46
C ASN A 209 43.11 -6.19 -20.36
N SER A 210 43.74 -5.15 -19.79
CA SER A 210 44.56 -4.16 -20.51
C SER A 210 45.79 -4.71 -21.27
N ASN A 211 46.13 -6.00 -21.09
CA ASN A 211 47.23 -6.68 -21.79
C ASN A 211 46.79 -7.55 -22.97
N ASN A 212 45.49 -7.62 -23.30
CA ASN A 212 44.99 -8.46 -24.38
C ASN A 212 44.35 -7.63 -25.50
N GLN A 213 45.22 -7.01 -26.33
CA GLN A 213 44.84 -6.09 -27.40
C GLN A 213 43.82 -6.68 -28.39
N ASN A 214 43.87 -8.01 -28.62
CA ASN A 214 42.99 -8.70 -29.57
C ASN A 214 41.54 -8.84 -29.09
N LEU A 215 41.28 -8.84 -27.78
CA LEU A 215 39.93 -8.90 -27.21
C LEU A 215 39.25 -7.52 -27.19
N ILE A 216 40.04 -6.46 -27.00
CA ILE A 216 39.57 -5.07 -27.03
C ILE A 216 39.11 -4.69 -28.44
N ASP A 217 39.84 -5.12 -29.47
CA ASP A 217 39.50 -4.85 -30.88
C ASP A 217 38.23 -5.60 -31.35
N SER A 218 37.88 -6.75 -30.75
CA SER A 218 36.63 -7.45 -31.08
C SER A 218 35.41 -6.81 -30.41
N ILE A 219 35.54 -6.36 -29.16
CA ILE A 219 34.46 -5.73 -28.39
C ILE A 219 34.09 -4.35 -28.96
N LEU A 220 35.07 -3.60 -29.47
CA LEU A 220 34.81 -2.29 -30.11
C LEU A 220 34.13 -2.41 -31.48
N LYS A 221 34.18 -3.59 -32.11
CA LYS A 221 33.54 -3.85 -33.41
C LYS A 221 32.04 -4.18 -33.29
N ASP A 222 31.63 -4.77 -32.17
CA ASP A 222 30.23 -5.22 -31.92
C ASP A 222 29.31 -4.14 -31.33
N LYS A 223 29.80 -2.94 -31.02
CA LYS A 223 28.98 -1.82 -30.50
C LYS A 223 27.92 -1.29 -31.48
N ASN A 224 27.84 -1.79 -32.71
CA ASN A 224 26.94 -1.31 -33.76
C ASN A 224 25.72 -2.18 -34.07
N GLU A 225 25.43 -3.26 -33.32
CA GLU A 225 24.20 -4.04 -33.52
C GLU A 225 23.31 -4.08 -32.27
N SER A 226 22.48 -3.05 -32.10
CA SER A 226 21.31 -3.09 -31.23
C SER A 226 20.18 -3.89 -31.90
N LYS A 227 19.94 -5.12 -31.42
CA LYS A 227 18.74 -5.89 -31.82
C LYS A 227 17.90 -6.24 -30.60
N LEU A 228 16.78 -5.53 -30.49
CA LEU A 228 15.68 -5.79 -29.56
C LEU A 228 15.25 -7.26 -29.63
N ILE A 229 15.16 -7.91 -28.48
CA ILE A 229 14.35 -9.13 -28.32
C ILE A 229 13.09 -8.74 -27.54
N THR A 230 12.01 -8.63 -28.29
CA THR A 230 10.64 -8.50 -27.80
C THR A 230 10.01 -9.90 -27.68
N THR A 231 9.35 -10.19 -26.57
CA THR A 231 7.93 -10.61 -26.44
C THR A 231 7.66 -11.57 -25.26
N PRO A 232 6.42 -11.51 -24.71
CA PRO A 232 6.03 -12.06 -23.41
C PRO A 232 5.27 -13.39 -23.52
N LYS A 233 5.28 -14.19 -22.45
CA LYS A 233 4.34 -15.32 -22.27
C LYS A 233 3.60 -15.23 -20.94
N THR A 234 2.28 -15.19 -21.08
CA THR A 234 1.16 -15.11 -20.14
C THR A 234 0.97 -16.36 -19.28
N VAL A 235 0.46 -16.24 -18.04
CA VAL A 235 -0.58 -17.12 -17.43
C VAL A 235 -1.35 -16.41 -16.27
N ASN A 236 -2.65 -16.20 -16.51
CA ASN A 236 -3.90 -16.33 -15.71
C ASN A 236 -4.02 -16.15 -14.18
N THR A 237 -5.19 -15.58 -13.84
CA THR A 237 -5.86 -15.22 -12.57
C THR A 237 -6.33 -16.39 -11.69
N ALA A 238 -6.24 -16.22 -10.35
CA ALA A 238 -7.08 -16.91 -9.35
C ALA A 238 -7.15 -16.11 -8.02
N THR A 239 -8.36 -15.83 -7.57
CA THR A 239 -8.76 -15.01 -6.40
C THR A 239 -8.51 -15.67 -5.02
N GLY A 240 -7.59 -16.63 -4.93
CA GLY A 240 -7.03 -17.17 -3.68
C GLY A 240 -5.53 -16.88 -3.50
N SER A 241 -4.98 -16.01 -4.36
CA SER A 241 -3.53 -15.87 -4.58
C SER A 241 -2.92 -14.58 -4.01
N VAL A 242 -3.72 -13.62 -3.52
CA VAL A 242 -3.20 -12.28 -3.14
C VAL A 242 -2.35 -12.33 -1.87
N THR A 243 -2.80 -13.03 -0.82
CA THR A 243 -2.01 -13.24 0.42
C THR A 243 -0.83 -14.17 0.18
N LYS A 244 -1.00 -15.20 -0.66
CA LYS A 244 0.07 -16.12 -1.05
C LYS A 244 1.18 -15.39 -1.79
N ASN A 245 0.85 -14.50 -2.74
CA ASN A 245 1.86 -13.76 -3.49
C ASN A 245 2.66 -12.79 -2.60
N TYR A 246 2.00 -12.03 -1.72
CA TYR A 246 2.66 -11.10 -0.78
C TYR A 246 3.57 -11.82 0.23
N VAL A 247 3.07 -12.89 0.85
CA VAL A 247 3.84 -13.69 1.81
C VAL A 247 5.00 -14.40 1.11
N GLU A 248 4.77 -14.97 -0.07
CA GLU A 248 5.82 -15.64 -0.85
C GLU A 248 6.88 -14.66 -1.38
N ASP A 249 6.52 -13.39 -1.65
CA ASP A 249 7.48 -12.33 -1.97
C ASP A 249 8.40 -12.05 -0.77
N ILE A 250 7.85 -12.00 0.45
CA ILE A 250 8.64 -11.84 1.68
C ILE A 250 9.53 -13.05 1.91
N GLU A 251 9.03 -14.27 1.73
CA GLU A 251 9.81 -15.51 1.86
C GLU A 251 11.01 -15.50 0.89
N ARG A 252 10.76 -15.19 -0.40
CA ARG A 252 11.80 -15.09 -1.44
C ARG A 252 12.86 -14.05 -1.10
N GLU A 253 12.44 -12.86 -0.71
CA GLU A 253 13.37 -11.76 -0.40
C GLU A 253 14.17 -12.06 0.87
N LEU A 254 13.54 -12.64 1.90
CA LEU A 254 14.23 -13.00 3.13
C LEU A 254 15.29 -14.08 2.88
N MET A 255 14.98 -15.09 2.05
CA MET A 255 15.97 -16.08 1.60
C MET A 255 17.13 -15.45 0.82
N ARG A 256 16.84 -14.48 -0.07
CA ARG A 256 17.87 -13.74 -0.81
C ARG A 256 18.79 -12.95 0.12
N LEU A 257 18.23 -12.16 1.05
CA LEU A 257 18.97 -11.35 2.02
C LEU A 257 19.91 -12.20 2.90
N ILE A 258 19.44 -13.37 3.34
CA ILE A 258 20.27 -14.31 4.13
C ILE A 258 21.48 -14.78 3.31
N ASN A 259 21.26 -15.17 2.05
CA ASN A 259 22.35 -15.65 1.19
C ASN A 259 23.32 -14.53 0.78
N ASP A 260 22.82 -13.33 0.51
CA ASP A 260 23.65 -12.14 0.32
C ASP A 260 24.51 -11.88 1.55
N TYR A 261 23.92 -11.92 2.74
CA TYR A 261 24.65 -11.70 3.98
C TYR A 261 25.74 -12.77 4.21
N ARG A 262 25.46 -14.03 3.90
CA ARG A 262 26.48 -15.10 3.95
C ARG A 262 27.63 -14.82 3.00
N THR A 263 27.34 -14.48 1.74
CA THR A 263 28.37 -14.20 0.74
C THR A 263 29.20 -12.96 1.08
N GLN A 264 28.57 -11.90 1.59
CA GLN A 264 29.26 -10.71 2.11
C GLN A 264 30.22 -11.04 3.26
N ASN A 265 29.92 -12.07 4.05
CA ASN A 265 30.78 -12.56 5.13
C ASN A 265 31.76 -13.66 4.67
N GLY A 266 31.93 -13.87 3.36
CA GLY A 266 32.85 -14.87 2.81
C GLY A 266 32.45 -16.31 3.13
N ILE A 267 31.14 -16.56 3.26
CA ILE A 267 30.55 -17.88 3.53
C ILE A 267 29.68 -18.27 2.33
N LYS A 268 29.68 -19.56 1.98
CA LYS A 268 28.89 -20.09 0.86
C LYS A 268 27.39 -19.83 1.12
N ALA A 269 26.69 -19.35 0.10
CA ALA A 269 25.22 -19.33 0.07
C ALA A 269 24.66 -20.75 0.32
N LEU A 270 23.55 -20.82 1.04
CA LEU A 270 22.79 -22.04 1.30
C LEU A 270 21.88 -22.36 0.12
N ASP A 271 21.68 -23.65 -0.12
CA ASP A 271 20.69 -24.12 -1.08
C ASP A 271 19.28 -23.90 -0.51
N ILE A 272 18.36 -23.37 -1.32
CA ILE A 272 16.95 -23.24 -0.93
C ILE A 272 16.31 -24.63 -1.03
N ASP A 273 16.06 -25.28 0.10
CA ASP A 273 15.55 -26.66 0.16
C ASP A 273 14.02 -26.68 0.32
N SER A 274 13.32 -26.75 -0.82
CA SER A 274 11.86 -26.83 -0.82
C SER A 274 11.30 -28.09 -0.16
N ASN A 275 12.12 -29.13 0.10
CA ASN A 275 11.66 -30.35 0.78
C ASN A 275 11.39 -30.12 2.27
N ILE A 276 11.99 -29.09 2.89
CA ILE A 276 11.74 -28.75 4.29
C ILE A 276 10.69 -27.64 4.48
N ARG A 277 10.13 -27.11 3.37
CA ARG A 277 9.00 -26.15 3.41
C ARG A 277 7.84 -26.64 4.28
N PRO A 278 7.34 -27.90 4.17
CA PRO A 278 6.23 -28.34 5.00
C PRO A 278 6.52 -28.26 6.51
N LEU A 279 7.77 -28.46 6.91
CA LEU A 279 8.18 -28.34 8.32
C LEU A 279 8.20 -26.88 8.77
N SER A 280 8.71 -25.99 7.91
CA SER A 280 8.74 -24.55 8.14
C SER A 280 7.32 -23.95 8.19
N ASP A 281 6.41 -24.42 7.33
CA ASP A 281 5.00 -24.00 7.29
C ASP A 281 4.24 -24.42 8.56
N ILE A 282 4.47 -25.65 9.05
CA ILE A 282 3.93 -26.09 10.36
C ILE A 282 4.43 -25.16 11.45
N ARG A 283 5.74 -24.89 11.45
CA ARG A 283 6.36 -24.15 12.53
C ARG A 283 5.93 -22.69 12.57
N VAL A 284 5.81 -22.02 11.43
CA VAL A 284 5.38 -20.61 11.39
C VAL A 284 3.93 -20.45 11.86
N ALA A 285 3.05 -21.41 11.57
CA ALA A 285 1.68 -21.43 12.08
C ALA A 285 1.65 -21.67 13.61
N GLU A 286 2.50 -22.55 14.13
CA GLU A 286 2.63 -22.74 15.58
C GLU A 286 3.14 -21.48 16.29
N VAL A 287 4.08 -20.76 15.68
CA VAL A 287 4.62 -19.50 16.21
C VAL A 287 3.58 -18.37 16.18
N SER A 288 2.70 -18.32 15.18
CA SER A 288 1.67 -17.28 15.06
C SER A 288 0.55 -17.38 16.11
N MET A 289 0.25 -18.61 16.56
CA MET A 289 -0.74 -18.86 17.62
C MET A 289 -0.27 -18.46 19.03
N SER A 290 1.03 -18.29 19.23
CA SER A 290 1.75 -17.85 20.45
C SER A 290 1.11 -18.14 21.82
N LEU A 291 1.47 -19.28 22.42
CA LEU A 291 1.32 -19.58 23.84
C LEU A 291 2.71 -19.46 24.53
N SER A 292 3.11 -18.27 24.98
CA SER A 292 4.28 -17.97 25.84
C SER A 292 5.74 -18.14 25.34
N ASP A 293 6.13 -19.09 24.48
CA ASP A 293 7.52 -19.24 23.97
C ASP A 293 7.58 -19.61 22.48
N LYS A 294 8.36 -18.87 21.67
CA LYS A 294 8.49 -19.01 20.21
C LYS A 294 9.42 -20.15 19.77
N HIS A 295 10.10 -20.83 20.70
CA HIS A 295 10.94 -22.01 20.41
C HIS A 295 10.36 -23.31 21.01
N VAL A 296 9.11 -23.24 21.48
CA VAL A 296 8.34 -24.37 21.99
C VAL A 296 7.13 -24.57 21.08
N ARG A 297 6.77 -25.84 20.87
CA ARG A 297 5.58 -26.23 20.10
C ARG A 297 4.33 -26.16 20.98
N PRO A 298 3.11 -26.06 20.42
CA PRO A 298 1.88 -25.95 21.21
C PRO A 298 1.63 -27.12 22.18
N ASP A 299 2.21 -28.29 21.91
CA ASP A 299 2.17 -29.48 22.78
C ASP A 299 3.24 -29.48 23.90
N GLY A 300 4.05 -28.42 24.00
CA GLY A 300 5.12 -28.26 24.97
C GLY A 300 6.45 -28.90 24.57
N THR A 301 6.54 -29.55 23.41
CA THR A 301 7.79 -30.15 22.92
C THR A 301 8.74 -29.10 22.32
N PRO A 302 10.07 -29.33 22.31
CA PRO A 302 11.01 -28.41 21.66
C PRO A 302 10.74 -28.29 20.15
N TRP A 303 11.04 -27.13 19.55
CA TRP A 303 10.91 -26.91 18.11
C TRP A 303 11.61 -27.99 17.25
N THR A 304 12.69 -28.59 17.74
CA THR A 304 13.46 -29.64 17.04
C THR A 304 12.64 -30.89 16.74
N THR A 305 11.50 -31.11 17.42
CA THR A 305 10.65 -32.27 17.16
C THR A 305 9.73 -32.07 15.94
N VAL A 306 9.75 -30.91 15.27
CA VAL A 306 8.99 -30.67 14.04
C VAL A 306 9.47 -31.57 12.89
N GLY A 307 10.76 -31.93 12.88
CA GLY A 307 11.34 -32.82 11.88
C GLY A 307 12.86 -32.76 11.83
N ASN A 308 13.45 -33.29 10.76
CA ASN A 308 14.91 -33.36 10.60
C ASN A 308 15.50 -32.01 10.16
N VAL A 309 15.70 -31.11 11.13
CA VAL A 309 16.29 -29.78 10.97
C VAL A 309 17.32 -29.51 12.06
N ASN A 310 18.30 -28.65 11.78
CA ASN A 310 19.49 -28.44 12.62
C ASN A 310 19.61 -27.03 13.20
N GLY A 311 18.75 -26.09 12.78
CA GLY A 311 18.68 -24.74 13.33
C GLY A 311 17.33 -24.09 13.06
N GLU A 312 16.94 -23.13 13.92
CA GLU A 312 15.73 -22.33 13.77
C GLU A 312 16.04 -20.87 14.11
N ASN A 313 15.56 -19.95 13.26
CA ASN A 313 15.32 -18.58 13.64
C ASN A 313 13.80 -18.30 13.56
N ALA A 314 13.22 -17.70 14.60
CA ALA A 314 11.81 -17.35 14.64
C ALA A 314 11.65 -15.86 15.00
N ALA A 315 10.78 -15.15 14.28
CA ALA A 315 10.52 -13.73 14.51
C ALA A 315 9.04 -13.39 14.39
N MET A 316 8.66 -12.31 15.06
CA MET A 316 7.38 -11.64 14.85
C MET A 316 7.65 -10.14 14.76
N ILE A 317 7.04 -9.50 13.77
CA ILE A 317 6.97 -8.05 13.66
C ILE A 317 5.50 -7.64 13.47
N SER A 318 5.11 -6.52 14.06
CA SER A 318 3.93 -5.81 13.53
C SER A 318 4.25 -5.42 12.10
N THR A 319 3.28 -5.52 11.18
CA THR A 319 3.50 -5.15 9.78
C THR A 319 4.09 -3.73 9.71
N ARG A 320 5.22 -3.61 9.02
CA ARG A 320 5.96 -2.36 8.80
C ARG A 320 6.23 -2.22 7.30
N GLU A 321 6.75 -1.09 6.86
CA GLU A 321 7.45 -1.06 5.57
C GLU A 321 8.74 -1.90 5.66
N ASN A 322 9.20 -2.47 4.54
CA ASN A 322 10.40 -3.31 4.45
C ASN A 322 10.36 -4.63 5.25
N ASN A 323 9.22 -5.34 5.21
CA ASN A 323 8.99 -6.53 6.05
C ASN A 323 10.08 -7.61 6.00
N ALA A 324 10.58 -7.99 4.82
CA ALA A 324 11.67 -8.97 4.70
C ALA A 324 12.98 -8.44 5.31
N GLN A 325 13.35 -7.19 4.99
CA GLN A 325 14.54 -6.55 5.55
C GLN A 325 14.45 -6.36 7.06
N ALA A 326 13.28 -6.01 7.60
CA ALA A 326 13.05 -5.85 9.03
C ALA A 326 13.15 -7.19 9.78
N LEU A 327 12.60 -8.27 9.22
CA LEU A 327 12.77 -9.63 9.74
C LEU A 327 14.25 -10.03 9.71
N PHE A 328 14.93 -9.79 8.58
CA PHE A 328 16.35 -10.07 8.42
C PHE A 328 17.22 -9.28 9.42
N ASP A 329 17.01 -7.97 9.57
CA ASP A 329 17.75 -7.14 10.51
C ASP A 329 17.49 -7.54 11.96
N GLY A 330 16.27 -7.96 12.29
CA GLY A 330 15.96 -8.56 13.59
C GLY A 330 16.78 -9.82 13.87
N TRP A 331 16.96 -10.69 12.87
CA TRP A 331 17.84 -11.86 13.00
C TRP A 331 19.32 -11.47 13.00
N ARG A 332 19.75 -10.53 12.17
CA ARG A 332 21.15 -10.11 12.04
C ARG A 332 21.69 -9.43 13.30
N THR A 333 20.85 -8.64 13.96
CA THR A 333 21.22 -7.91 15.18
C THR A 333 21.15 -8.77 16.45
N SER A 334 20.48 -9.93 16.38
CA SER A 334 20.39 -10.87 17.49
C SER A 334 21.54 -11.90 17.42
N PRO A 335 22.42 -12.00 18.44
CA PRO A 335 23.61 -12.85 18.37
C PRO A 335 23.33 -14.31 18.01
N GLY A 336 22.32 -14.94 18.63
CA GLY A 336 21.98 -16.34 18.36
C GLY A 336 21.39 -16.57 16.97
N HIS A 337 20.50 -15.68 16.52
CA HIS A 337 19.94 -15.77 15.17
C HIS A 337 20.99 -15.52 14.09
N ASN A 338 21.89 -14.55 14.33
CA ASN A 338 22.98 -14.22 13.42
C ASN A 338 24.00 -15.36 13.31
N GLU A 339 24.29 -16.03 14.43
CA GLU A 339 25.13 -17.22 14.45
C GLU A 339 24.56 -18.30 13.53
N ASN A 340 23.26 -18.60 13.62
CA ASN A 340 22.60 -19.56 12.72
C ASN A 340 22.74 -19.15 11.24
N MET A 341 22.53 -17.87 10.90
CA MET A 341 22.64 -17.39 9.52
C MET A 341 24.07 -17.49 8.97
N LEU A 342 25.11 -17.41 9.80
CA LEU A 342 26.52 -17.48 9.39
C LEU A 342 27.17 -18.85 9.64
N ARG A 343 26.45 -19.80 10.23
CA ARG A 343 26.97 -21.13 10.55
C ARG A 343 27.38 -21.86 9.26
N ARG A 344 28.63 -22.31 9.20
CA ARG A 344 29.25 -22.88 7.98
C ARG A 344 28.82 -24.33 7.73
N GLU A 345 28.38 -25.00 8.79
CA GLU A 345 27.93 -26.38 8.79
C GLU A 345 26.56 -26.55 8.11
N PHE A 346 25.75 -25.49 8.04
CA PHE A 346 24.49 -25.54 7.30
C PHE A 346 24.77 -25.52 5.79
N ASN A 347 24.05 -26.38 5.06
CA ASN A 347 24.11 -26.49 3.61
C ASN A 347 22.83 -26.01 2.92
N SER A 348 21.69 -26.08 3.60
CA SER A 348 20.39 -25.70 3.06
C SER A 348 19.46 -25.07 4.09
N PHE A 349 18.44 -24.37 3.62
CA PHE A 349 17.44 -23.71 4.46
C PHE A 349 16.13 -23.45 3.71
N TYR A 350 15.08 -23.14 4.46
CA TYR A 350 13.83 -22.61 3.92
C TYR A 350 13.19 -21.64 4.91
N VAL A 351 12.52 -20.62 4.37
CA VAL A 351 11.81 -19.60 5.15
C VAL A 351 10.32 -19.68 4.84
N SER A 352 9.49 -19.73 5.89
CA SER A 352 8.04 -19.58 5.77
C SER A 352 7.56 -18.37 6.56
N VAL A 353 6.55 -17.68 6.02
CA VAL A 353 5.95 -16.49 6.63
C VAL A 353 4.43 -16.65 6.71
N VAL A 354 3.79 -16.10 7.73
CA VAL A 354 2.33 -15.91 7.77
C VAL A 354 1.99 -14.51 8.25
N LEU A 355 0.89 -13.97 7.71
CA LEU A 355 0.28 -12.72 8.15
C LEU A 355 -0.99 -13.04 8.93
N GLU A 356 -0.97 -12.79 10.24
CA GLU A 356 -2.12 -12.97 11.12
C GLU A 356 -2.31 -11.73 11.99
N ASP A 357 -3.54 -11.22 12.07
CA ASP A 357 -3.91 -10.04 12.86
C ASP A 357 -3.00 -8.81 12.66
N GLY A 358 -2.60 -8.55 11.42
CA GLY A 358 -1.71 -7.42 11.08
C GLY A 358 -0.28 -7.60 11.59
N LYS A 359 0.15 -8.83 11.87
CA LYS A 359 1.51 -9.17 12.27
C LYS A 359 2.08 -10.24 11.34
N LEU A 360 3.35 -10.08 11.00
CA LEU A 360 4.09 -11.09 10.27
C LEU A 360 4.85 -11.95 11.26
N TYR A 361 4.69 -13.26 11.10
CA TYR A 361 5.47 -14.28 11.77
C TYR A 361 6.34 -14.95 10.73
N ALA A 362 7.62 -15.14 11.04
CA ALA A 362 8.57 -15.75 10.13
C ALA A 362 9.38 -16.82 10.85
N VAL A 363 9.57 -17.94 10.17
CA VAL A 363 10.44 -19.03 10.62
C VAL A 363 11.43 -19.33 9.50
N ASN A 364 12.68 -19.50 9.88
CA ASN A 364 13.75 -20.00 9.03
C ASN A 364 14.32 -21.27 9.64
N LEU A 365 14.21 -22.39 8.92
CA LEU A 365 14.78 -23.67 9.32
C LEU A 365 16.02 -23.98 8.50
N PHE A 366 17.09 -24.43 9.18
CA PHE A 366 18.37 -24.76 8.58
C PHE A 366 18.67 -26.25 8.64
N LYS A 367 19.46 -26.76 7.70
CA LYS A 367 19.89 -28.16 7.64
C LYS A 367 21.39 -28.28 7.31
N GLN A 368 22.04 -29.28 7.89
CA GLN A 368 23.47 -29.58 7.71
C GLN A 368 23.76 -30.59 6.60
#